data_AF-A0A498NSX7-F1
#
_entry.id   AF-A0A498NSX7-F1
#
_cell.length_a   1.000
_cell.length_b   1.000
_cell.length_c   1.000
_cell.angle_alpha   90.00
_cell.angle_beta   90.00
_cell.angle_gamma   90.00
#
_symmetry.space_group_name_H-M   'P 1'
#
loop_
_entity.id
_entity.type
_entity.pdbx_description
1 polymer ?
#
loop_
_entity_poly.entity_id
_entity_poly.type
_entity_poly.pdbx_seq_one_letter_code
_entity_poly.pdbx_strand_id
1 'polypeptide(L)'
;MTKSYEFNWQKHVPDFLQEGAVFDRFDEDPFVFEPSCHFKVDEFGFFLTWKSDGKEGQLLECSLINSIRPGVVPKDPKILASLEAAGKSEADLDGRIICICSGPDLVNLSFMYMVTDNTETAKKWMEGLRSVIHNFKANNVCPMTCLKKHWMRLSFLTNVNGKIPVRGITRTFGSGKTEKGIFQALKELGLPSGKNDEIEHSAFTFDIFYALTQKICPRTDIEELFKKINGDKSDYLTVEQLVSFLNENQRDPRLNEILFPFYDAKRVMQIIEKYERDADLKKKGK
;
A
#
# COMPACT_ATOMS: atom_id res chain seq x y z
N MET A 1 -14.31 -9.12 30.93
CA MET A 1 -14.33 -8.92 29.46
C MET A 1 -12.91 -8.78 28.97
N THR A 2 -12.45 -9.70 28.13
CA THR A 2 -11.18 -9.58 27.41
C THR A 2 -11.21 -8.29 26.59
N LYS A 3 -10.18 -7.43 26.75
CA LYS A 3 -10.08 -6.20 25.96
C LYS A 3 -10.08 -6.53 24.47
N SER A 4 -10.62 -5.63 23.65
CA SER A 4 -10.52 -5.75 22.20
C SER A 4 -9.04 -5.89 21.82
N TYR A 5 -8.66 -7.02 21.22
CA TYR A 5 -7.33 -7.15 20.66
C TYR A 5 -7.23 -6.27 19.42
N GLU A 6 -6.26 -5.36 19.41
CA GLU A 6 -5.93 -4.56 18.25
C GLU A 6 -4.64 -5.09 17.66
N PHE A 7 -4.73 -5.63 16.44
CA PHE A 7 -3.56 -6.12 15.73
C PHE A 7 -2.67 -4.94 15.32
N ASN A 8 -1.69 -4.60 16.18
CA ASN A 8 -0.74 -3.55 15.89
C ASN A 8 0.35 -4.05 14.94
N TRP A 9 0.09 -3.89 13.65
CA TRP A 9 1.04 -4.14 12.57
C TRP A 9 1.83 -2.89 12.15
N GLN A 10 1.37 -1.70 12.53
CA GLN A 10 2.00 -0.46 12.11
C GLN A 10 3.32 -0.27 12.86
N LYS A 11 4.37 0.08 12.12
CA LYS A 11 5.59 0.63 12.69
C LYS A 11 5.54 2.14 12.55
N HIS A 12 6.06 2.85 13.53
CA HIS A 12 6.25 4.29 13.39
C HIS A 12 7.21 4.55 12.22
N VAL A 13 6.78 5.38 11.28
CA VAL A 13 7.60 5.88 10.18
C VAL A 13 8.14 7.25 10.62
N PRO A 14 9.48 7.41 10.78
CA PRO A 14 10.06 8.69 11.17
C PRO A 14 9.59 9.84 10.27
N ASP A 15 9.25 10.99 10.87
CA ASP A 15 8.65 12.12 10.16
C ASP A 15 9.49 12.58 8.97
N PHE A 16 10.83 12.61 9.11
CA PHE A 16 11.72 13.01 8.03
C PHE A 16 11.69 12.09 6.79
N LEU A 17 11.28 10.82 6.95
CA LEU A 17 11.06 9.93 5.80
C LEU A 17 9.74 10.25 5.10
N GLN A 18 8.73 10.74 5.84
CA GLN A 18 7.43 11.13 5.27
C GLN A 18 7.51 12.52 4.61
N GLU A 19 8.21 13.46 5.24
CA GLU A 19 8.58 14.77 4.67
C GLU A 19 9.39 14.61 3.38
N GLY A 20 10.26 13.59 3.37
CA GLY A 20 11.07 13.24 2.22
C GLY A 20 12.33 14.09 2.09
N ALA A 21 13.21 13.67 1.17
CA ALA A 21 14.43 14.40 0.82
C ALA A 21 14.82 14.12 -0.64
N VAL A 22 15.65 15.00 -1.19
CA VAL A 22 16.10 14.91 -2.58
C VAL A 22 17.38 14.07 -2.66
N PHE A 23 17.41 13.14 -3.60
CA PHE A 23 18.55 12.30 -3.92
C PHE A 23 18.70 12.19 -5.44
N ASP A 24 19.91 12.02 -5.93
CA ASP A 24 20.10 11.42 -7.26
C ASP A 24 19.98 9.90 -7.12
N ARG A 25 19.43 9.25 -8.15
CA ARG A 25 19.25 7.80 -8.18
C ARG A 25 20.01 7.21 -9.35
N PHE A 26 20.63 6.06 -9.14
CA PHE A 26 21.06 5.22 -10.25
C PHE A 26 20.87 3.73 -10.02
N ASP A 27 20.75 2.99 -11.12
CA ASP A 27 20.83 1.54 -11.18
C ASP A 27 22.00 1.17 -12.11
N GLU A 28 22.67 0.03 -11.87
CA GLU A 28 23.84 -0.38 -12.67
C GLU A 28 23.45 -1.24 -13.88
N ASP A 29 22.46 -2.13 -13.74
CA ASP A 29 22.02 -3.03 -14.81
C ASP A 29 20.48 -3.21 -14.81
N PRO A 30 19.75 -2.68 -15.82
CA PRO A 30 20.26 -1.77 -16.85
C PRO A 30 20.68 -0.42 -16.23
N PHE A 31 21.66 0.27 -16.86
CA PHE A 31 22.07 1.59 -16.39
C PHE A 31 20.91 2.58 -16.47
N VAL A 32 20.57 3.16 -15.33
CA VAL A 32 19.59 4.25 -15.19
C VAL A 32 20.22 5.31 -14.32
N PHE A 33 20.12 6.57 -14.71
CA PHE A 33 20.44 7.71 -13.87
C PHE A 33 19.27 8.69 -13.87
N GLU A 34 18.84 9.10 -12.69
CA GLU A 34 17.72 10.01 -12.50
C GLU A 34 18.11 11.03 -11.41
N PRO A 35 18.38 12.29 -11.79
CA PRO A 35 18.80 13.30 -10.84
C PRO A 35 17.61 13.89 -10.08
N SER A 36 17.88 14.43 -8.90
CA SER A 36 16.94 15.27 -8.14
C SER A 36 15.58 14.60 -7.86
N CYS A 37 15.58 13.31 -7.57
CA CYS A 37 14.42 12.55 -7.14
C CYS A 37 14.03 12.92 -5.71
N HIS A 38 12.80 13.38 -5.50
CA HIS A 38 12.26 13.56 -4.16
C HIS A 38 11.74 12.22 -3.63
N PHE A 39 12.52 11.58 -2.75
CA PHE A 39 12.16 10.32 -2.11
C PHE A 39 11.35 10.56 -0.83
N LYS A 40 10.38 9.68 -0.56
CA LYS A 40 9.62 9.65 0.70
C LYS A 40 9.03 8.26 0.98
N VAL A 41 8.73 7.98 2.24
CA VAL A 41 8.02 6.77 2.69
C VAL A 41 6.60 7.14 3.08
N ASP A 42 5.61 6.35 2.69
CA ASP A 42 4.22 6.60 3.08
C ASP A 42 3.97 6.40 4.58
N GLU A 43 2.84 6.93 5.08
CA GLU A 43 2.50 6.93 6.50
C GLU A 43 2.36 5.52 7.13
N PHE A 44 2.20 4.47 6.32
CA PHE A 44 2.10 3.08 6.78
C PHE A 44 3.39 2.27 6.54
N GLY A 45 4.40 2.86 5.90
CA GLY A 45 5.66 2.19 5.58
C GLY A 45 5.51 1.07 4.54
N PHE A 46 4.53 1.17 3.65
CA PHE A 46 4.32 0.19 2.58
C PHE A 46 5.26 0.39 1.39
N PHE A 47 5.59 1.63 1.06
CA PHE A 47 6.27 2.04 -0.15
C PHE A 47 7.30 3.12 0.15
N LEU A 48 8.50 2.93 -0.41
CA LEU A 48 9.42 4.02 -0.72
C LEU A 48 9.04 4.55 -2.09
N THR A 49 8.70 5.83 -2.19
CA THR A 49 8.25 6.49 -3.42
C THR A 49 9.22 7.57 -3.83
N TRP A 50 9.33 7.84 -5.13
CA TRP A 50 10.09 8.97 -5.64
C TRP A 50 9.52 9.52 -6.94
N LYS A 51 9.85 10.78 -7.21
CA LYS A 51 9.57 11.47 -8.47
C LYS A 51 10.63 12.53 -8.69
N SER A 52 11.09 12.68 -9.92
CA SER A 52 11.88 13.83 -10.39
C SER A 52 11.08 14.65 -11.41
N ASP A 53 11.55 15.86 -11.71
CA ASP A 53 10.87 16.74 -12.66
C ASP A 53 10.82 16.12 -14.06
N GLY A 54 9.67 16.24 -14.72
CA GLY A 54 9.41 15.62 -16.02
C GLY A 54 9.40 14.08 -16.05
N LYS A 55 9.44 13.40 -14.90
CA LYS A 55 9.34 11.93 -14.79
C LYS A 55 8.04 11.47 -14.14
N GLU A 56 7.74 10.20 -14.36
CA GLU A 56 6.61 9.51 -13.74
C GLU A 56 6.86 9.29 -12.24
N GLY A 57 5.78 9.16 -11.47
CA GLY A 57 5.85 8.77 -10.07
C GLY A 57 6.18 7.28 -9.96
N GLN A 58 7.16 6.95 -9.14
CA GLN A 58 7.67 5.59 -8.99
C GLN A 58 7.63 5.16 -7.53
N LEU A 59 7.69 3.84 -7.32
CA LEU A 59 7.69 3.25 -5.99
C LEU A 59 8.46 1.94 -5.94
N LEU A 60 8.92 1.61 -4.74
CA LEU A 60 9.46 0.33 -4.32
C LEU A 60 8.70 -0.11 -3.07
N GLU A 61 8.21 -1.35 -3.09
CA GLU A 61 7.48 -1.90 -1.97
C GLU A 61 8.45 -2.29 -0.85
N CYS A 62 8.27 -1.72 0.34
CA CYS A 62 9.19 -1.90 1.47
C CYS A 62 9.32 -3.36 1.91
N SER A 63 8.30 -4.19 1.70
CA SER A 63 8.36 -5.63 1.98
C SER A 63 9.23 -6.42 1.00
N LEU A 64 9.61 -5.84 -0.14
CA LEU A 64 10.56 -6.41 -1.09
C LEU A 64 12.00 -5.97 -0.83
N ILE A 65 12.22 -5.04 0.12
CA ILE A 65 13.56 -4.59 0.47
C ILE A 65 14.19 -5.61 1.44
N ASN A 66 15.23 -6.27 0.95
CA ASN A 66 15.99 -7.27 1.70
C ASN A 66 17.03 -6.63 2.62
N SER A 67 17.67 -5.55 2.16
CA SER A 67 18.64 -4.81 2.99
C SER A 67 18.91 -3.40 2.49
N ILE A 68 19.29 -2.52 3.43
CA ILE A 68 19.77 -1.17 3.18
C ILE A 68 21.22 -1.09 3.64
N ARG A 69 22.14 -0.73 2.75
CA ARG A 69 23.60 -0.77 2.98
C ARG A 69 24.24 0.57 2.60
N PRO A 70 25.41 0.90 3.16
CA PRO A 70 26.27 1.90 2.53
C PRO A 70 26.60 1.46 1.11
N GLY A 71 26.45 2.36 0.15
CA GLY A 71 26.89 2.14 -1.22
C GLY A 71 28.40 2.30 -1.35
N VAL A 72 28.95 1.73 -2.41
CA VAL A 72 30.36 1.90 -2.77
C VAL A 72 30.43 2.93 -3.89
N VAL A 73 31.50 3.74 -3.90
CA VAL A 73 31.77 4.66 -5.01
C VAL A 73 31.83 3.87 -6.32
N PRO A 74 30.96 4.19 -7.30
CA PRO A 74 30.90 3.43 -8.54
C PRO A 74 32.19 3.62 -9.34
N LYS A 75 32.62 2.56 -10.03
CA LYS A 75 33.81 2.61 -10.91
C LYS A 75 33.46 2.76 -12.38
N ASP A 76 32.19 2.60 -12.73
CA ASP A 76 31.74 2.76 -14.11
C ASP A 76 31.87 4.23 -14.54
N PRO A 77 32.64 4.54 -15.59
CA PRO A 77 32.84 5.91 -16.04
C PRO A 77 31.54 6.63 -16.44
N LYS A 78 30.51 5.92 -16.90
CA LYS A 78 29.21 6.52 -17.26
C LYS A 78 28.44 6.99 -16.04
N ILE A 79 28.49 6.23 -14.95
CA ILE A 79 27.85 6.59 -13.67
C ILE A 79 28.59 7.80 -13.09
N LEU A 80 29.92 7.76 -13.05
CA LEU A 80 30.75 8.87 -12.56
C LEU A 80 30.52 10.16 -13.36
N ALA A 81 30.49 10.08 -14.70
CA ALA A 81 30.21 11.24 -15.55
C ALA A 81 28.81 11.83 -15.31
N SER A 82 27.82 10.98 -15.02
CA SER A 82 26.45 11.41 -14.73
C SER A 82 26.33 12.08 -13.35
N LEU A 83 27.04 11.55 -12.35
CA LEU A 83 27.15 12.16 -11.02
C LEU A 83 27.91 13.50 -11.08
N GLU A 84 29.00 13.57 -11.85
CA GLU A 84 29.76 14.80 -12.05
C GLU A 84 28.91 15.87 -12.76
N ALA A 85 28.13 15.49 -13.78
CA ALA A 85 27.17 16.38 -14.43
C ALA A 85 26.06 16.87 -13.48
N ALA A 86 25.73 16.09 -12.44
CA ALA A 86 24.84 16.49 -11.35
C ALA A 86 25.56 17.23 -10.20
N GLY A 87 26.84 17.59 -10.38
CA GLY A 87 27.62 18.37 -9.43
C GLY A 87 28.27 17.58 -8.30
N LYS A 88 28.37 16.25 -8.42
CA LYS A 88 28.96 15.35 -7.40
C LYS A 88 30.29 14.80 -7.90
N SER A 89 31.39 15.29 -7.31
CA SER A 89 32.73 14.81 -7.63
C SER A 89 32.98 13.43 -7.01
N GLU A 90 33.81 12.59 -7.66
CA GLU A 90 34.14 11.24 -7.14
C GLU A 90 34.72 11.28 -5.72
N ALA A 91 35.57 12.27 -5.44
CA ALA A 91 36.23 12.45 -4.14
C ALA A 91 35.24 12.71 -2.99
N ASP A 92 34.04 13.19 -3.32
CA ASP A 92 33.00 13.56 -2.36
C ASP A 92 31.97 12.44 -2.13
N LEU A 93 31.98 11.38 -2.92
CA LEU A 93 30.94 10.35 -2.88
C LEU A 93 31.02 9.42 -1.67
N ASP A 94 32.18 9.34 -1.01
CA ASP A 94 32.37 8.45 0.14
C ASP A 94 31.39 8.79 1.28
N GLY A 95 30.69 7.77 1.77
CA GLY A 95 29.66 7.93 2.80
C GLY A 95 28.37 8.64 2.36
N ARG A 96 28.20 8.99 1.08
CA ARG A 96 26.99 9.68 0.56
C ARG A 96 26.03 8.79 -0.21
N ILE A 97 26.43 7.55 -0.48
CA ILE A 97 25.66 6.59 -1.28
C ILE A 97 24.93 5.61 -0.36
N ILE A 98 23.65 5.42 -0.60
CA ILE A 98 22.81 4.38 0.01
C ILE A 98 22.51 3.33 -1.06
N CYS A 99 22.78 2.07 -0.76
CA CYS A 99 22.42 0.93 -1.59
C CYS A 99 21.18 0.24 -1.02
N ILE A 100 20.12 0.20 -1.82
CA ILE A 100 18.87 -0.52 -1.55
C ILE A 100 18.90 -1.83 -2.34
N CYS A 101 18.95 -2.94 -1.63
CA CYS A 101 18.86 -4.28 -2.21
C CYS A 101 17.44 -4.81 -2.02
N SER A 102 16.75 -5.09 -3.12
CA SER A 102 15.36 -5.56 -3.13
C SER A 102 15.17 -6.72 -4.09
N GLY A 103 14.15 -7.53 -3.86
CA GLY A 103 13.80 -8.63 -4.77
C GLY A 103 12.59 -9.42 -4.27
N PRO A 104 11.90 -10.15 -5.16
CA PRO A 104 10.84 -11.07 -4.76
C PRO A 104 11.37 -12.27 -3.96
N ASP A 105 12.65 -12.59 -4.10
CA ASP A 105 13.34 -13.67 -3.42
C ASP A 105 14.83 -13.32 -3.20
N LEU A 106 15.59 -14.26 -2.61
CA LEU A 106 17.00 -14.06 -2.26
C LEU A 106 17.97 -14.28 -3.44
N VAL A 107 17.46 -14.61 -4.62
CA VAL A 107 18.26 -14.90 -5.84
C VAL A 107 18.11 -13.77 -6.85
N ASN A 108 16.86 -13.39 -7.15
CA ASN A 108 16.49 -12.36 -8.11
C ASN A 108 16.56 -10.98 -7.45
N LEU A 109 17.78 -10.51 -7.20
CA LEU A 109 18.03 -9.24 -6.55
C LEU A 109 18.18 -8.09 -7.56
N SER A 110 17.68 -6.93 -7.17
CA SER A 110 17.90 -5.65 -7.84
C SER A 110 18.51 -4.67 -6.85
N PHE A 111 19.39 -3.81 -7.35
CA PHE A 111 20.11 -2.81 -6.57
C PHE A 111 19.76 -1.42 -7.10
N MET A 112 19.27 -0.57 -6.20
CA MET A 112 19.05 0.84 -6.46
C MET A 112 19.96 1.64 -5.54
N TYR A 113 20.61 2.66 -6.10
CA TYR A 113 21.51 3.52 -5.35
C TYR A 113 20.90 4.92 -5.24
N MET A 114 20.90 5.48 -4.03
CA MET A 114 20.50 6.86 -3.75
C MET A 114 21.74 7.64 -3.32
N VAL A 115 21.95 8.82 -3.89
CA VAL A 115 23.11 9.67 -3.62
C VAL A 115 22.62 11.03 -3.13
N THR A 116 23.15 11.48 -1.99
CA THR A 116 22.85 12.79 -1.41
C THR A 116 24.10 13.65 -1.36
N ASP A 117 23.97 14.94 -1.09
CA ASP A 117 25.10 15.85 -0.95
C ASP A 117 25.74 15.80 0.44
N ASN A 118 25.10 15.13 1.40
CA ASN A 118 25.46 15.19 2.80
C ASN A 118 25.56 13.78 3.45
N THR A 119 26.69 13.50 4.12
CA THR A 119 26.93 12.19 4.74
C THR A 119 26.03 11.93 5.95
N GLU A 120 25.66 12.96 6.70
CA GLU A 120 24.70 12.87 7.80
C GLU A 120 23.29 12.50 7.29
N THR A 121 22.86 13.09 6.16
CA THR A 121 21.60 12.74 5.49
C THR A 121 21.63 11.28 5.06
N ALA A 122 22.72 10.81 4.46
CA ALA A 122 22.87 9.41 4.05
C ALA A 122 22.73 8.46 5.25
N LYS A 123 23.47 8.73 6.35
CA LYS A 123 23.40 7.94 7.59
C LYS A 123 21.99 7.94 8.18
N LYS A 124 21.38 9.11 8.33
CA LYS A 124 20.03 9.29 8.88
C LYS A 124 18.98 8.54 8.06
N TRP A 125 19.04 8.64 6.73
CA TRP A 125 18.12 7.92 5.84
C TRP A 125 18.33 6.42 5.84
N MET A 126 19.58 5.94 5.90
CA MET A 126 19.86 4.50 6.04
C MET A 126 19.25 3.93 7.33
N GLU A 127 19.45 4.59 8.46
CA GLU A 127 18.90 4.17 9.75
C GLU A 127 17.37 4.20 9.75
N GLY A 128 16.77 5.26 9.20
CA GLY A 128 15.32 5.38 9.05
C GLY A 128 14.72 4.29 8.17
N LEU A 129 15.29 4.04 6.99
CA LEU A 129 14.80 2.97 6.11
C LEU A 129 14.93 1.60 6.78
N ARG A 130 16.04 1.35 7.49
CA ARG A 130 16.24 0.11 8.26
C ARG A 130 15.19 -0.10 9.35
N SER A 131 14.68 0.96 9.98
CA SER A 131 13.63 0.82 11.01
C SER A 131 12.27 0.46 10.43
N VAL A 132 11.99 0.87 9.18
CA VAL A 132 10.72 0.64 8.50
C VAL A 132 10.66 -0.76 7.86
N ILE A 133 11.74 -1.21 7.22
CA ILE A 133 11.77 -2.52 6.56
C ILE A 133 11.62 -3.68 7.57
N HIS A 134 11.44 -4.90 7.04
CA HIS A 134 11.22 -6.11 7.85
C HIS A 134 10.05 -5.98 8.82
N ASN A 135 8.97 -5.29 8.41
CA ASN A 135 7.71 -5.30 9.14
C ASN A 135 6.90 -6.56 8.84
N PHE A 136 7.33 -7.70 9.40
CA PHE A 136 6.68 -8.99 9.14
C PHE A 136 5.21 -9.05 9.59
N LYS A 137 4.79 -8.18 10.52
CA LYS A 137 3.38 -8.07 10.91
C LYS A 137 2.51 -7.52 9.77
N ALA A 138 3.05 -6.63 8.94
CA ALA A 138 2.34 -6.09 7.78
C ALA A 138 1.99 -7.18 6.74
N ASN A 139 2.67 -8.33 6.76
CA ASN A 139 2.32 -9.47 5.90
C ASN A 139 1.01 -10.15 6.30
N ASN A 140 0.50 -9.86 7.50
CA ASN A 140 -0.70 -10.48 8.07
C ASN A 140 -1.86 -9.47 8.19
N VAL A 141 -1.80 -8.34 7.47
CA VAL A 141 -2.89 -7.37 7.48
C VAL A 141 -4.16 -7.93 6.83
N CYS A 142 -5.31 -7.41 7.25
CA CYS A 142 -6.60 -7.89 6.73
C CYS A 142 -6.82 -7.48 5.25
N PRO A 143 -7.73 -8.15 4.52
CA PRO A 143 -8.02 -7.85 3.12
C PRO A 143 -8.36 -6.38 2.83
N MET A 144 -9.06 -5.69 3.76
CA MET A 144 -9.35 -4.26 3.63
C MET A 144 -8.08 -3.40 3.60
N THR A 145 -7.08 -3.75 4.42
CA THR A 145 -5.78 -3.06 4.43
C THR A 145 -4.99 -3.37 3.17
N CYS A 146 -5.06 -4.62 2.66
CA CYS A 146 -4.47 -4.97 1.36
C CYS A 146 -5.08 -4.14 0.22
N LEU A 147 -6.41 -3.94 0.20
CA LEU A 147 -7.07 -3.07 -0.76
C LEU A 147 -6.60 -1.62 -0.64
N LYS A 148 -6.49 -1.10 0.59
CA LYS A 148 -5.95 0.25 0.83
C LYS A 148 -4.51 0.39 0.32
N LYS A 149 -3.65 -0.59 0.59
CA LYS A 149 -2.28 -0.63 0.06
C LYS A 149 -2.26 -0.62 -1.47
N HIS A 150 -3.18 -1.34 -2.12
CA HIS A 150 -3.27 -1.36 -3.59
C HIS A 150 -3.75 -0.02 -4.17
N TRP A 151 -4.71 0.64 -3.51
CA TRP A 151 -5.13 1.99 -3.84
C TRP A 151 -3.99 3.00 -3.73
N MET A 152 -3.21 2.93 -2.65
CA MET A 152 -2.01 3.78 -2.47
C MET A 152 -0.99 3.54 -3.59
N ARG A 153 -0.73 2.28 -3.95
CA ARG A 153 0.16 1.92 -5.06
C ARG A 153 -0.27 2.61 -6.36
N LEU A 154 -1.55 2.50 -6.73
CA LEU A 154 -2.09 3.16 -7.93
C LEU A 154 -1.97 4.68 -7.84
N SER A 155 -2.16 5.24 -6.65
CA SER A 155 -2.06 6.68 -6.42
C SER A 155 -0.62 7.19 -6.58
N PHE A 156 0.40 6.41 -6.18
CA PHE A 156 1.80 6.81 -6.31
C PHE A 156 2.40 6.62 -7.71
N LEU A 157 1.81 5.73 -8.52
CA LEU A 157 2.22 5.52 -9.91
C LEU A 157 1.59 6.58 -10.83
N THR A 158 2.12 7.79 -10.80
CA THR A 158 1.61 8.93 -11.58
C THR A 158 2.29 9.06 -12.93
N ASN A 159 1.63 9.69 -13.90
CA ASN A 159 2.27 10.16 -15.12
C ASN A 159 3.20 11.36 -14.84
N VAL A 160 3.84 11.89 -15.89
CA VAL A 160 4.72 13.07 -15.80
C VAL A 160 4.01 14.31 -15.22
N ASN A 161 2.71 14.47 -15.48
CA ASN A 161 1.89 15.55 -14.95
C ASN A 161 1.55 15.38 -13.45
N GLY A 162 1.97 14.27 -12.82
CA GLY A 162 1.65 13.98 -11.42
C GLY A 162 0.21 13.52 -11.19
N LYS A 163 -0.45 12.98 -12.22
CA LYS A 163 -1.82 12.46 -12.14
C LYS A 163 -1.87 10.96 -12.33
N ILE A 164 -2.96 10.33 -11.88
CA ILE A 164 -3.12 8.88 -11.91
C ILE A 164 -3.61 8.46 -13.31
N PRO A 165 -2.83 7.69 -14.09
CA PRO A 165 -3.24 7.29 -15.44
C PRO A 165 -4.32 6.20 -15.38
N VAL A 166 -5.41 6.36 -16.14
CA VAL A 166 -6.47 5.34 -16.24
C VAL A 166 -5.93 3.98 -16.69
N ARG A 167 -4.89 3.98 -17.54
CA ARG A 167 -4.19 2.76 -17.98
C ARG A 167 -3.62 1.93 -16.83
N GLY A 168 -3.18 2.57 -15.74
CA GLY A 168 -2.71 1.86 -14.55
C GLY A 168 -3.83 1.05 -13.89
N ILE A 169 -5.03 1.65 -13.80
CA ILE A 169 -6.23 1.02 -13.24
C ILE A 169 -6.71 -0.13 -14.13
N THR A 170 -6.76 0.06 -15.46
CA THR A 170 -7.19 -1.02 -16.37
C THR A 170 -6.25 -2.21 -16.33
N ARG A 171 -4.94 -1.99 -16.21
CA ARG A 171 -3.96 -3.07 -16.02
C ARG A 171 -4.19 -3.83 -14.71
N THR A 172 -4.48 -3.13 -13.61
CA THR A 172 -4.76 -3.77 -12.31
C THR A 172 -5.95 -4.72 -12.37
N PHE A 173 -7.02 -4.33 -13.06
CA PHE A 173 -8.27 -5.11 -13.11
C PHE A 173 -8.43 -5.99 -14.35
N GLY A 174 -7.45 -5.97 -15.27
CA GLY A 174 -7.55 -6.60 -16.59
C GLY A 174 -7.68 -8.12 -16.58
N SER A 175 -7.34 -8.79 -15.47
CA SER A 175 -7.56 -10.25 -15.33
C SER A 175 -8.99 -10.61 -14.93
N GLY A 176 -9.74 -9.69 -14.34
CA GLY A 176 -11.09 -9.94 -13.80
C GLY A 176 -12.23 -9.38 -14.64
N LYS A 177 -11.96 -8.40 -15.52
CA LYS A 177 -12.97 -7.74 -16.34
C LYS A 177 -12.38 -7.22 -17.65
N THR A 178 -13.22 -7.14 -18.68
CA THR A 178 -12.79 -6.57 -19.96
C THR A 178 -12.47 -5.09 -19.82
N GLU A 179 -11.54 -4.57 -20.63
CA GLU A 179 -11.13 -3.15 -20.61
C GLU A 179 -12.35 -2.22 -20.76
N LYS A 180 -13.27 -2.55 -21.68
CA LYS A 180 -14.54 -1.83 -21.86
C LYS A 180 -15.40 -1.83 -20.60
N GLY A 181 -15.46 -2.96 -19.88
CA GLY A 181 -16.20 -3.06 -18.62
C GLY A 181 -15.58 -2.22 -17.50
N ILE A 182 -14.25 -2.10 -17.47
CA ILE A 182 -13.53 -1.25 -16.51
C ILE A 182 -13.80 0.22 -16.79
N PHE A 183 -13.72 0.66 -18.06
CA PHE A 183 -14.05 2.03 -18.45
C PHE A 183 -15.50 2.41 -18.10
N GLN A 184 -16.44 1.49 -18.32
CA GLN A 184 -17.83 1.71 -17.94
C GLN A 184 -17.98 1.87 -16.42
N ALA A 185 -17.30 1.05 -15.61
CA ALA A 185 -17.33 1.17 -14.15
C ALA A 185 -16.72 2.49 -13.65
N LEU A 186 -15.63 2.96 -14.27
CA LEU A 186 -15.05 4.28 -13.98
C LEU A 186 -16.04 5.41 -14.28
N LYS A 187 -16.67 5.36 -15.46
CA LYS A 187 -17.66 6.36 -15.89
C LYS A 187 -18.85 6.43 -14.93
N GLU A 188 -19.36 5.29 -14.47
CA GLU A 188 -20.46 5.23 -13.49
C GLU A 188 -20.10 5.79 -12.12
N LEU A 189 -18.82 5.82 -11.78
CA LEU A 189 -18.30 6.43 -10.55
C LEU A 189 -17.88 7.89 -10.76
N GLY A 190 -18.17 8.47 -11.93
CA GLY A 190 -17.83 9.86 -12.26
C GLY A 190 -16.33 10.10 -12.48
N LEU A 191 -15.55 9.03 -12.71
CA LEU A 191 -14.12 9.13 -13.00
C LEU A 191 -13.86 9.25 -14.51
N PRO A 192 -12.74 9.89 -14.91
CA PRO A 192 -12.22 9.80 -16.27
C PRO A 192 -12.11 8.34 -16.72
N SER A 193 -12.57 8.06 -17.94
CA SER A 193 -12.78 6.69 -18.42
C SER A 193 -12.22 6.43 -19.81
N GLY A 194 -11.57 7.42 -20.43
CA GLY A 194 -10.81 7.24 -21.66
C GLY A 194 -9.49 6.51 -21.40
N LYS A 195 -9.01 5.78 -22.41
CA LYS A 195 -7.80 4.95 -22.30
C LYS A 195 -6.55 5.74 -21.89
N ASN A 196 -6.44 6.99 -22.35
CA ASN A 196 -5.32 7.88 -22.09
C ASN A 196 -5.68 9.00 -21.10
N ASP A 197 -6.84 8.90 -20.45
CA ASP A 197 -7.25 9.89 -19.48
C ASP A 197 -6.41 9.76 -18.19
N GLU A 198 -6.39 10.84 -17.44
CA GLU A 198 -5.69 11.00 -16.19
C GLU A 198 -6.68 11.45 -15.10
N ILE A 199 -6.48 10.97 -13.88
CA ILE A 199 -7.36 11.21 -12.74
C ILE A 199 -6.62 12.07 -11.71
N GLU A 200 -7.29 13.12 -11.24
CA GLU A 200 -6.82 13.93 -10.12
C GLU A 200 -6.84 13.12 -8.82
N HIS A 201 -5.81 13.29 -7.98
CA HIS A 201 -5.73 12.61 -6.67
C HIS A 201 -6.96 12.85 -5.78
N SER A 202 -7.52 14.06 -5.81
CA SER A 202 -8.71 14.43 -5.04
C SER A 202 -9.96 13.67 -5.47
N ALA A 203 -10.04 13.25 -6.74
CA ALA A 203 -11.16 12.46 -7.27
C ALA A 203 -11.00 10.96 -6.97
N PHE A 204 -9.77 10.47 -6.80
CA PHE A 204 -9.48 9.05 -6.58
C PHE A 204 -9.28 8.72 -5.10
N THR A 205 -10.31 8.95 -4.28
CA THR A 205 -10.28 8.60 -2.86
C THR A 205 -10.37 7.08 -2.64
N PHE A 206 -10.03 6.61 -1.44
CA PHE A 206 -10.16 5.19 -1.10
C PHE A 206 -11.61 4.69 -1.21
N ASP A 207 -12.61 5.50 -0.86
CA ASP A 207 -14.02 5.11 -0.96
C ASP A 207 -14.45 4.92 -2.42
N ILE A 208 -13.99 5.79 -3.32
CA ILE A 208 -14.22 5.65 -4.76
C ILE A 208 -13.52 4.40 -5.30
N PHE A 209 -12.27 4.15 -4.91
CA PHE A 209 -11.57 2.92 -5.28
C PHE A 209 -12.27 1.67 -4.74
N TYR A 210 -12.74 1.70 -3.50
CA TYR A 210 -13.49 0.59 -2.92
C TYR A 210 -14.77 0.33 -3.70
N ALA A 211 -15.55 1.36 -4.03
CA ALA A 211 -16.74 1.24 -4.87
C ALA A 211 -16.41 0.67 -6.26
N LEU A 212 -15.28 1.07 -6.86
CA LEU A 212 -14.79 0.51 -8.12
C LEU A 212 -14.52 -0.99 -7.99
N THR A 213 -13.90 -1.43 -6.90
CA THR A 213 -13.64 -2.86 -6.67
C THR A 213 -14.93 -3.67 -6.59
N GLN A 214 -15.99 -3.13 -5.96
CA GLN A 214 -17.29 -3.80 -5.88
C GLN A 214 -17.98 -3.89 -7.26
N LYS A 215 -17.87 -2.84 -8.10
CA LYS A 215 -18.42 -2.85 -9.46
C LYS A 215 -17.68 -3.80 -10.41
N ILE A 216 -16.36 -3.91 -10.26
CA ILE A 216 -15.54 -4.75 -11.13
C ILE A 216 -15.61 -6.22 -10.69
N CYS A 217 -15.47 -6.47 -9.40
CA CYS A 217 -15.44 -7.79 -8.78
C CYS A 217 -16.61 -7.95 -7.79
N PRO A 218 -17.86 -8.09 -8.28
CA PRO A 218 -19.01 -8.29 -7.41
C PRO A 218 -18.84 -9.55 -6.57
N ARG A 219 -19.21 -9.47 -5.29
CA ARG A 219 -19.03 -10.53 -4.29
C ARG A 219 -20.33 -11.30 -4.06
N THR A 220 -20.79 -12.01 -5.09
CA THR A 220 -22.01 -12.84 -5.01
C THR A 220 -21.90 -13.94 -3.95
N ASP A 221 -20.68 -14.40 -3.67
CA ASP A 221 -20.38 -15.33 -2.57
C ASP A 221 -20.75 -14.77 -1.19
N ILE A 222 -20.59 -13.45 -1.00
CA ILE A 222 -21.01 -12.78 0.24
C ILE A 222 -22.53 -12.64 0.29
N GLU A 223 -23.21 -12.38 -0.84
CA GLU A 223 -24.67 -12.35 -0.92
C GLU A 223 -25.28 -13.73 -0.58
N GLU A 224 -24.70 -14.80 -1.09
CA GLU A 224 -25.11 -16.18 -0.77
C GLU A 224 -24.89 -16.51 0.71
N LEU A 225 -23.72 -16.13 1.26
CA LEU A 225 -23.44 -16.31 2.69
C LEU A 225 -24.42 -15.54 3.56
N PHE A 226 -24.71 -14.28 3.20
CA PHE A 226 -25.68 -13.44 3.92
C PHE A 226 -27.06 -14.10 3.93
N LYS A 227 -27.54 -14.57 2.77
CA LYS A 227 -28.82 -15.30 2.66
C LYS A 227 -28.84 -16.56 3.51
N LYS A 228 -27.74 -17.31 3.55
CA LYS A 228 -27.62 -18.53 4.36
C LYS A 228 -27.74 -18.23 5.86
N ILE A 229 -27.13 -17.16 6.34
CA ILE A 229 -27.20 -16.77 7.76
C ILE A 229 -28.58 -16.19 8.09
N ASN A 230 -29.13 -15.34 7.22
CA ASN A 230 -30.37 -14.64 7.47
C ASN A 230 -31.63 -15.51 7.23
N GLY A 231 -31.52 -16.51 6.36
CA GLY A 231 -32.64 -17.32 5.90
C GLY A 231 -33.60 -16.57 4.97
N ASP A 232 -33.10 -15.58 4.22
CA ASP A 232 -33.85 -14.73 3.29
C ASP A 232 -35.04 -13.96 3.91
N LYS A 233 -34.95 -13.68 5.22
CA LYS A 233 -36.03 -13.05 6.00
C LYS A 233 -35.99 -11.52 6.01
N SER A 234 -34.82 -10.94 5.81
CA SER A 234 -34.61 -9.48 5.87
C SER A 234 -33.40 -9.04 5.04
N ASP A 235 -33.14 -7.73 5.03
CA ASP A 235 -32.03 -7.07 4.37
C ASP A 235 -30.87 -6.72 5.33
N TYR A 236 -30.93 -7.16 6.60
CA TYR A 236 -29.88 -7.00 7.61
C TYR A 236 -29.66 -8.30 8.40
N LEU A 237 -28.60 -8.37 9.22
CA LEU A 237 -28.44 -9.41 10.23
C LEU A 237 -28.76 -8.85 11.61
N THR A 238 -29.44 -9.63 12.46
CA THR A 238 -29.61 -9.26 13.86
C THR A 238 -28.34 -9.55 14.66
N VAL A 239 -28.23 -8.93 15.84
CA VAL A 239 -27.16 -9.22 16.80
C VAL A 239 -27.10 -10.72 17.12
N GLU A 240 -28.23 -11.38 17.34
CA GLU A 240 -28.27 -12.81 17.66
C GLU A 240 -27.76 -13.68 16.50
N GLN A 241 -28.15 -13.36 15.27
CA GLN A 241 -27.66 -14.08 14.08
C GLN A 241 -26.15 -13.93 13.93
N LEU A 242 -25.62 -12.72 14.16
CA LEU A 242 -24.18 -12.47 14.07
C LEU A 242 -23.40 -13.12 15.23
N VAL A 243 -23.97 -13.17 16.44
CA VAL A 243 -23.40 -13.93 17.57
C VAL A 243 -23.28 -15.42 17.23
N SER A 244 -24.36 -16.03 16.74
CA SER A 244 -24.35 -17.45 16.35
C SER A 244 -23.33 -17.70 15.24
N PHE A 245 -23.34 -16.88 14.18
CA PHE A 245 -22.38 -17.00 13.09
C PHE A 245 -20.91 -16.94 13.56
N LEU A 246 -20.56 -16.01 14.44
CA LEU A 246 -19.20 -15.87 14.95
C LEU A 246 -18.78 -17.06 15.83
N ASN A 247 -19.69 -17.59 16.64
CA ASN A 247 -19.39 -18.67 17.58
C ASN A 247 -19.45 -20.07 16.96
N GLU A 248 -20.28 -20.27 15.94
CA GLU A 248 -20.54 -21.59 15.33
C GLU A 248 -19.81 -21.77 13.99
N ASN A 249 -19.65 -20.71 13.20
CA ASN A 249 -19.05 -20.81 11.86
C ASN A 249 -17.63 -20.25 11.78
N GLN A 250 -17.28 -19.23 12.58
CA GLN A 250 -15.96 -18.58 12.54
C GLN A 250 -15.01 -19.07 13.64
N ARG A 251 -15.52 -19.78 14.65
CA ARG A 251 -14.72 -20.30 15.76
C ARG A 251 -14.11 -21.66 15.41
N ASP A 252 -12.83 -21.84 15.72
CA ASP A 252 -12.24 -23.18 15.74
C ASP A 252 -12.78 -23.95 16.97
N PRO A 253 -13.48 -25.09 16.77
CA PRO A 253 -14.14 -25.83 17.86
C PRO A 253 -13.16 -26.43 18.88
N ARG A 254 -11.86 -26.44 18.58
CA ARG A 254 -10.82 -26.94 19.49
C ARG A 254 -10.36 -25.88 20.50
N LEU A 255 -10.76 -24.62 20.34
CA LEU A 255 -10.34 -23.53 21.21
C LEU A 255 -11.02 -23.61 22.58
N ASN A 256 -10.22 -23.60 23.64
CA ASN A 256 -10.71 -23.56 25.01
C ASN A 256 -11.55 -22.30 25.28
N GLU A 257 -12.75 -22.49 25.84
CA GLU A 257 -13.74 -21.43 26.03
C GLU A 257 -13.37 -20.42 27.13
N ILE A 258 -12.52 -20.82 28.08
CA ILE A 258 -12.05 -19.91 29.14
C ILE A 258 -10.97 -18.98 28.58
N LEU A 259 -10.03 -19.53 27.79
CA LEU A 259 -8.95 -18.75 27.16
C LEU A 259 -9.43 -17.91 25.99
N PHE A 260 -10.39 -18.44 25.22
CA PHE A 260 -11.01 -17.78 24.08
C PHE A 260 -12.52 -17.75 24.28
N PRO A 261 -13.06 -16.78 25.05
CA PRO A 261 -14.49 -16.67 25.30
C PRO A 261 -15.32 -16.55 24.02
N PHE A 262 -16.57 -17.02 24.09
CA PHE A 262 -17.55 -16.79 23.02
C PHE A 262 -17.87 -15.30 22.87
N TYR A 263 -18.27 -14.92 21.67
CA TYR A 263 -18.86 -13.62 21.40
C TYR A 263 -20.21 -13.50 22.09
N ASP A 264 -20.45 -12.37 22.75
CA ASP A 264 -21.75 -11.98 23.31
C ASP A 264 -22.33 -10.79 22.54
N ALA A 265 -23.59 -10.44 22.84
CA ALA A 265 -24.28 -9.33 22.19
C ALA A 265 -23.51 -8.01 22.31
N LYS A 266 -22.88 -7.76 23.47
CA LYS A 266 -22.12 -6.52 23.71
C LYS A 266 -20.89 -6.44 22.80
N ARG A 267 -20.18 -7.55 22.60
CA ARG A 267 -19.02 -7.61 21.72
C ARG A 267 -19.43 -7.48 20.26
N VAL A 268 -20.54 -8.09 19.87
CA VAL A 268 -21.08 -7.96 18.51
C VAL A 268 -21.54 -6.54 18.20
N MET A 269 -22.17 -5.85 19.16
CA MET A 269 -22.52 -4.43 18.99
C MET A 269 -21.30 -3.55 18.71
N GLN A 270 -20.15 -3.81 19.35
CA GLN A 270 -18.91 -3.09 19.05
C GLN A 270 -18.40 -3.34 17.61
N ILE A 271 -18.66 -4.53 17.05
CA ILE A 271 -18.34 -4.85 15.66
C ILE A 271 -19.27 -4.04 14.73
N ILE A 272 -20.57 -4.03 15.01
CA ILE A 272 -21.56 -3.26 14.24
C ILE A 272 -21.23 -1.76 14.27
N GLU A 273 -20.92 -1.21 15.45
CA GLU A 273 -20.51 0.20 15.61
C GLU A 273 -19.31 0.57 14.73
N LYS A 274 -18.38 -0.38 14.56
CA LYS A 274 -17.16 -0.20 13.77
C LYS A 274 -17.39 -0.33 12.26
N TYR A 275 -18.23 -1.27 11.82
CA TYR A 275 -18.32 -1.64 10.40
C TYR A 275 -19.59 -1.18 9.69
N GLU A 276 -20.70 -0.99 10.41
CA GLU A 276 -21.93 -0.49 9.80
C GLU A 276 -21.76 0.99 9.40
N ARG A 277 -22.14 1.32 8.17
CA ARG A 277 -21.99 2.67 7.61
C ARG A 277 -23.27 3.47 7.76
N ASP A 278 -24.42 2.81 7.76
CA ASP A 278 -25.71 3.45 7.98
C ASP A 278 -25.92 3.76 9.47
N ALA A 279 -26.10 5.04 9.79
CA ALA A 279 -26.22 5.49 11.18
C ALA A 279 -27.51 4.99 11.86
N ASP A 280 -28.57 4.76 11.10
CA ASP A 280 -29.87 4.31 11.63
C ASP A 280 -29.91 2.80 11.83
N LEU A 281 -29.27 2.02 10.95
CA LEU A 281 -29.06 0.58 11.17
C LEU A 281 -28.15 0.32 12.37
N LYS A 282 -27.05 1.07 12.46
CA LYS A 282 -26.11 1.01 13.59
C LYS A 282 -26.80 1.21 14.94
N LYS A 283 -27.67 2.22 15.07
CA LYS A 283 -28.45 2.47 16.30
C LYS A 283 -29.39 1.32 16.65
N LYS A 284 -29.86 0.58 15.65
CA LYS A 284 -30.78 -0.55 15.82
C LYS A 284 -30.04 -1.88 16.06
N GLY A 285 -28.70 -1.89 16.07
CA GLY A 285 -27.91 -3.11 16.14
C GLY A 285 -28.11 -4.00 14.92
N LYS A 286 -28.24 -3.38 13.75
CA LYS A 286 -28.45 -4.01 12.45
C LYS A 286 -27.28 -3.70 11.54
#